data_AF-A0A2V9KW51-F1
#
_entry.id   AF-A0A2V9KW51-F1
#
_cell.length_a   1.000
_cell.length_b   1.000
_cell.length_c   1.000
_cell.angle_alpha   90.00
_cell.angle_beta   90.00
_cell.angle_gamma   90.00
#
_symmetry.space_group_name_H-M   'P 1'
#
loop_
_entity.id
_entity.type
_entity.pdbx_description
1 polymer ?
#
loop_
_entity_poly.entity_id
_entity_poly.type
_entity_poly.pdbx_seq_one_letter_code
_entity_poly.pdbx_strand_id
1 'polypeptide(L)' 'EVVESAIRKGAKVIWMQEGVAHEDAARRARAGGLEVVEDRCILKEYAKRFVSEGI' A
#
# COMPACT_ATOMS: atom_id res chain seq x y z
N GLU A 1 14.14 -4.16 -1.53
CA GLU A 1 14.32 -3.59 -2.88
C GLU A 1 13.09 -2.83 -3.40
N VAL A 2 11.88 -3.42 -3.33
CA VAL A 2 10.65 -2.80 -3.86
C VAL A 2 10.38 -1.39 -3.32
N VAL A 3 10.48 -1.19 -2.00
CA VAL A 3 10.31 0.13 -1.36
C VAL A 3 11.25 1.18 -1.95
N GLU A 4 12.54 0.85 -2.05
CA GLU A 4 13.55 1.76 -2.58
C GLU A 4 13.28 2.11 -4.05
N SER A 5 12.84 1.12 -4.84
CA SER A 5 12.44 1.37 -6.22
C SER A 5 11.19 2.25 -6.32
N ALA A 6 10.24 2.10 -5.40
CA ALA A 6 9.02 2.90 -5.38
C ALA A 6 9.34 4.37 -5.05
N ILE A 7 10.20 4.60 -4.06
CA ILE A 7 10.73 5.93 -3.71
C ILE A 7 11.42 6.57 -4.91
N ARG A 8 12.37 5.86 -5.55
CA ARG A 8 13.10 6.39 -6.72
C ARG A 8 12.20 6.73 -7.91
N LYS A 9 11.11 5.99 -8.09
CA LYS A 9 10.13 6.24 -9.17
C LYS A 9 9.13 7.35 -8.84
N GLY A 10 9.20 7.94 -7.64
CA GLY A 10 8.23 8.95 -7.20
C GLY A 10 6.81 8.37 -7.03
N ALA A 11 6.71 7.09 -6.66
CA ALA A 11 5.41 6.51 -6.33
C ALA A 11 4.79 7.25 -5.15
N LYS A 12 3.47 7.43 -5.17
CA LYS A 12 2.73 8.11 -4.09
C LYS A 12 2.38 7.17 -2.94
N VAL A 13 2.06 5.92 -3.29
CA VAL A 13 1.57 4.90 -2.36
C VAL A 13 2.30 3.61 -2.64
N ILE A 14 2.66 2.88 -1.59
CA ILE A 14 3.02 1.46 -1.67
C ILE A 14 1.94 0.62 -1.00
N TRP A 15 1.45 -0.38 -1.73
CA TRP A 15 0.38 -1.26 -1.29
C TRP A 15 0.92 -2.68 -1.13
N MET A 16 1.05 -3.13 0.12
CA MET A 16 1.40 -4.50 0.45
C MET A 16 0.11 -5.31 0.50
N GLN A 17 -0.01 -6.29 -0.42
CA GLN A 17 -1.23 -7.10 -0.58
C GLN A 17 -1.60 -7.84 0.71
N GLU A 18 -2.82 -8.38 0.76
CA GLU A 18 -3.28 -9.25 1.83
C GLU A 18 -2.26 -10.37 2.10
N GLY A 19 -1.95 -10.58 3.37
CA GLY A 19 -0.89 -11.48 3.85
C GLY A 19 0.52 -10.91 3.80
N VAL A 20 0.73 -9.69 3.28
CA VAL A 20 2.04 -9.03 3.22
C VAL A 20 2.06 -7.84 4.17
N ALA A 21 2.82 -7.99 5.25
CA ALA A 21 3.15 -6.93 6.21
C ALA A 21 4.65 -7.00 6.52
N HIS A 22 5.32 -5.84 6.53
CA HIS A 22 6.75 -5.79 6.83
C HIS A 22 7.12 -4.44 7.42
N GLU A 23 7.25 -4.40 8.74
CA GLU A 23 7.39 -3.15 9.50
C GLU A 23 8.61 -2.31 9.07
N ASP A 24 9.79 -2.93 8.88
CA ASP A 24 10.97 -2.18 8.40
C ASP A 24 10.82 -1.63 6.98
N ALA A 25 10.13 -2.35 6.10
CA ALA A 25 9.86 -1.89 4.75
C ALA A 25 8.87 -0.71 4.78
N ALA A 26 7.82 -0.82 5.60
CA ALA A 26 6.84 0.24 5.82
C ALA A 26 7.46 1.49 6.43
N ARG A 27 8.32 1.35 7.44
CA ARG A 27 9.07 2.46 8.04
C ARG A 27 9.92 3.21 7.02
N ARG A 28 10.66 2.48 6.18
CA ARG A 28 11.45 3.07 5.08
C ARG A 28 10.57 3.78 4.05
N ALA A 29 9.44 3.17 3.67
CA ALA A 29 8.50 3.78 2.73
C ALA A 29 7.91 5.08 3.27
N ARG A 30 7.47 5.11 4.53
CA ARG A 30 6.97 6.32 5.21
C ARG A 30 8.05 7.40 5.28
N ALA A 31 9.28 7.04 5.65
CA ALA A 31 10.41 7.97 5.68
C ALA A 31 10.74 8.53 4.28
N GLY A 32 10.54 7.74 3.22
CA GLY A 32 10.64 8.15 1.83
C GLY A 32 9.45 8.95 1.29
N GLY A 33 8.47 9.28 2.14
CA GLY A 33 7.30 10.10 1.77
C GLY A 33 6.16 9.34 1.10
N LEU A 34 6.19 8.01 1.08
CA LEU A 34 5.10 7.20 0.53
C LEU A 34 4.02 6.99 1.59
N GLU A 35 2.77 7.02 1.16
CA GLU A 35 1.67 6.43 1.92
C GLU A 35 1.81 4.90 1.88
N VAL A 36 1.53 4.26 3.02
CA VAL A 36 1.72 2.81 3.17
C VAL A 36 0.40 2.17 3.53
N VAL A 37 -0.03 1.22 2.68
CA VAL A 37 -1.13 0.30 2.98
C VAL A 37 -0.53 -1.08 3.16
N GLU A 38 -0.80 -1.74 4.29
CA GLU A 38 -0.30 -3.08 4.62
C GLU A 38 -1.45 -4.04 4.84
N ASP A 39 -1.26 -5.31 4.48
CA ASP A 39 -2.20 -6.40 4.69
C ASP A 39 -3.64 -6.07 4.23
N ARG A 40 -3.75 -5.65 2.96
CA ARG A 40 -5.04 -5.34 2.32
C ARG A 40 -5.06 -5.84 0.89
N CYS A 41 -6.21 -6.34 0.44
CA CYS A 41 -6.43 -6.65 -0.98
C CYS A 41 -7.09 -5.47 -1.69
N ILE A 42 -6.51 -4.99 -2.79
CA ILE A 42 -7.05 -3.86 -3.56
C ILE A 42 -8.48 -4.15 -4.02
N LEU A 43 -8.74 -5.37 -4.53
CA LEU A 43 -10.06 -5.75 -5.01
C LEU A 43 -11.11 -5.74 -3.91
N LYS A 44 -10.79 -6.27 -2.72
CA LYS A 44 -11.70 -6.31 -1.58
C LYS A 44 -12.01 -4.90 -1.07
N GLU A 45 -10.98 -4.05 -0.94
CA GLU A 45 -11.16 -2.65 -0.53
C GLU A 45 -11.99 -1.85 -1.54
N TYR A 46 -11.76 -2.07 -2.85
CA TYR A 46 -12.57 -1.46 -3.90
C TYR A 46 -14.03 -1.93 -3.83
N ALA A 47 -14.26 -3.24 -3.75
CA ALA A 47 -15.60 -3.81 -3.68
C ALA A 47 -16.36 -3.32 -2.44
N LYS A 48 -15.70 -3.26 -1.28
CA LYS A 48 -16.29 -2.71 -0.06
C LYS A 48 -16.76 -1.27 -0.29
N ARG A 49 -15.88 -0.43 -0.81
CA ARG A 49 -16.13 1.01 -0.93
C ARG A 49 -17.11 1.41 -2.04
N PHE A 50 -17.18 0.64 -3.12
CA PHE A 50 -17.95 1.03 -4.32
C PHE A 50 -19.03 0.05 -4.75
N VAL A 51 -19.01 -1.19 -4.25
CA VAL A 51 -20.00 -2.21 -4.63
C VAL A 51 -20.91 -2.55 -3.45
N SER A 52 -20.35 -2.76 -2.27
CA SER A 52 -21.11 -3.17 -1.08
C SER A 52 -21.68 -1.98 -0.30
N GLU A 53 -20.97 -0.86 -0.22
CA GLU A 53 -21.41 0.33 0.51
C GLU A 53 -22.26 1.30 -0.33
N GLY A 54 -22.53 0.99 -1.60
CA GLY A 54 -23.51 1.69 -2.44
C GLY A 54 -23.22 3.18 -2.66
N ILE A 55 -22.08 3.50 -3.28
CA ILE A 55 -21.77 4.83 -3.85
C ILE A 55 -22.04 4.80 -5.35
#